data_AF-X1EYL6-F1
#
_entry.id   AF-X1EYL6-F1
#
_cell.length_a   1.000
_cell.length_b   1.000
_cell.length_c   1.000
_cell.angle_alpha   90.00
_cell.angle_beta   90.00
_cell.angle_gamma   90.00
#
_symmetry.space_group_name_H-M   'P 1'
#
loop_
_entity.id
_entity.type
_entity.pdbx_description
1 polymer ?
#
loop_
_entity_poly.entity_id
_entity_poly.type
_entity_poly.pdbx_seq_one_letter_code
_entity_poly.pdbx_strand_id
1 'polypeptide(L)' 'MKVFIDSADLKEIEKYLSWGICDGVTTNPTICLK' A
#
# COMPACT_ATOMS: atom_id res chain seq x y z
N MET A 1 -13.61 5.87 -8.69
CA MET A 1 -13.48 5.27 -7.34
C MET A 1 -11.99 5.08 -7.10
N LYS A 2 -11.46 5.43 -5.93
CA LYS A 2 -10.03 5.32 -5.63
C LYS A 2 -9.75 4.15 -4.68
N VAL A 3 -8.65 3.43 -4.89
CA VAL A 3 -8.23 2.31 -4.06
C VAL A 3 -6.91 2.65 -3.38
N PHE A 4 -6.90 2.50 -2.05
CA PHE A 4 -5.72 2.75 -1.21
C PHE A 4 -5.30 1.45 -0.55
N ILE A 5 -3.99 1.23 -0.47
CA ILE A 5 -3.39 0.07 0.21
C ILE A 5 -3.01 0.49 1.62
N ASP A 6 -3.42 -0.28 2.64
CA ASP A 6 -3.03 -0.04 4.02
C ASP A 6 -1.85 -0.95 4.40
N SER A 7 -0.64 -0.53 4.02
CA SER A 7 0.57 -1.33 4.20
C SER A 7 1.82 -0.45 4.28
N ALA A 8 2.87 -0.98 4.90
CA ALA A 8 4.23 -0.45 4.85
C ALA A 8 5.20 -1.42 4.14
N ASP A 9 4.72 -2.58 3.67
CA ASP A 9 5.54 -3.53 2.92
C ASP A 9 5.67 -3.08 1.47
N LEU A 10 6.89 -2.71 1.08
CA LEU A 10 7.21 -2.25 -0.27
C LEU A 10 6.86 -3.31 -1.33
N LYS A 11 7.03 -4.61 -1.05
CA LYS A 11 6.74 -5.67 -2.03
C LYS A 11 5.24 -5.78 -2.31
N GLU A 12 4.42 -5.59 -1.27
CA GLU A 12 2.97 -5.58 -1.39
C GLU A 12 2.51 -4.36 -2.21
N ILE A 13 3.04 -3.19 -1.87
CA ILE A 13 2.73 -1.93 -2.56
C ILE A 13 3.13 -2.02 -4.03
N GLU A 14 4.34 -2.50 -4.35
CA GLU A 14 4.83 -2.69 -5.73
C GLU A 14 3.95 -3.65 -6.53
N LYS A 15 3.50 -4.76 -5.92
CA LYS A 15 2.61 -5.73 -6.57
C LYS A 15 1.32 -5.07 -7.04
N TYR A 16 0.65 -4.33 -6.17
CA TYR A 16 -0.64 -3.70 -6.51
C TYR A 16 -0.49 -2.46 -7.39
N LEU A 17 0.62 -1.73 -7.27
CA LEU A 17 1.01 -0.70 -8.26
C LEU A 17 1.20 -1.32 -9.64
N SER A 18 1.84 -2.50 -9.74
CA SER A 18 2.05 -3.19 -11.03
C SER A 18 0.75 -3.61 -11.71
N TRP A 19 -0.32 -3.82 -10.94
CA TRP A 19 -1.66 -4.13 -11.45
C TRP A 19 -2.41 -2.89 -11.95
N GLY A 20 -1.89 -1.68 -11.71
CA GLY A 20 -2.50 -0.43 -12.14
C GLY A 20 -3.76 -0.04 -11.36
N ILE A 21 -3.95 -0.59 -10.16
CA ILE A 21 -5.15 -0.37 -9.34
C ILE A 21 -4.90 0.47 -8.09
N CYS A 22 -3.65 0.79 -7.76
CA CYS A 22 -3.30 1.53 -6.53
C CYS A 22 -3.24 3.03 -6.79
N ASP A 23 -4.11 3.80 -6.13
CA ASP A 23 -4.15 5.26 -6.19
C ASP A 23 -3.34 5.93 -5.06
N GLY A 24 -2.92 5.16 -4.05
CA GLY A 24 -2.17 5.65 -2.90
C GLY A 24 -2.02 4.61 -1.80
N VAL A 25 -1.27 4.99 -0.76
CA VAL A 25 -0.99 4.13 0.40
C VAL A 25 -1.37 4.88 1.67
N THR A 26 -2.00 4.18 2.60
CA THR A 26 -2.17 4.60 3.98
C THR A 26 -1.27 3.75 4.87
N THR A 27 -0.80 4.34 5.97
CA THR A 27 0.01 3.61 6.93
C THR A 27 -0.17 4.22 8.32
N ASN A 28 0.30 3.51 9.33
CA ASN A 28 0.31 3.96 10.71
C ASN A 28 1.54 3.38 11.44
N PRO A 29 1.90 3.92 12.63
CA PRO A 29 3.08 3.46 13.36
C PRO A 29 3.10 1.95 13.64
N THR A 30 1.95 1.31 13.88
CA THR A 30 1.88 -0.13 14.13
C THR A 30 2.23 -0.95 12.90
N ILE A 31 1.81 -0.52 11.70
CA ILE A 31 2.14 -1.20 10.43
C ILE A 31 3.61 -0.95 10.07
N CYS A 32 4.11 0.28 10.22
CA CYS A 32 5.50 0.64 9.90
C CYS A 32 6.56 -0.05 10.77
N LEU A 33 6.21 -0.38 12.02
CA LEU A 33 7.15 -0.96 12.99
C LEU A 33 7.07 -2.49 13.07
N LYS A 34 6.23 -3.11 12.23
CA LYS A 34 6.07 -4.56 12.12
C LYS A 34 7.08 -5.15 11.15
#